data_AF-A0A849DWG2-F1
#
_entry.id   AF-A0A849DWG2-F1
#
_cell.length_a   1.000
_cell.length_b   1.000
_cell.length_c   1.000
_cell.angle_alpha   90.00
_cell.angle_beta   90.00
_cell.angle_gamma   90.00
#
_symmetry.space_group_name_H-M   'P 1'
#
loop_
_entity.id
_entity.type
_entity.pdbx_description
1 polymer ?
#
loop_
_entity_poly.entity_id
_entity_poly.type
_entity_poly.pdbx_seq_one_letter_code
_entity_poly.pdbx_strand_id
1 'polypeptide(L)'
;TQGPIARQFQWKGDHYEVVRQFNPENPRADLIAATRYALLDGSTGSFIYDRNSGDLIHFSDEGNPWGKIHIPDADQTIFDLVQLRNQTRDTLILLDRTGLNEITSGGTRLEAVACAEYISPSENPLMAYAKHVELGSPPQAMVAMVDPANRTIEIARRNNGDLINELVFEVFLTSDFADVGRSRGTEPHDLESGDINGDGTGDLVALVHDKLLIYLGE
;
A
#
# COMPACT_ATOMS: atom_id res chain seq x y z
N THR A 1 30.26 -4.07 -2.31
CA THR A 1 28.81 -4.24 -2.48
C THR A 1 28.21 -2.86 -2.65
N GLN A 2 27.45 -2.61 -3.73
CA GLN A 2 26.71 -1.34 -3.83
C GLN A 2 25.73 -1.28 -2.65
N GLY A 3 25.60 -0.11 -2.04
CA GLY A 3 24.62 0.11 -0.98
C GLY A 3 23.19 -0.10 -1.48
N PRO A 4 22.19 0.01 -0.59
CA PRO A 4 20.78 0.01 -0.98
C PRO A 4 20.54 1.06 -2.08
N ILE A 5 19.73 0.74 -3.08
CA ILE A 5 19.36 1.69 -4.14
C ILE A 5 17.85 1.58 -4.37
N ALA A 6 17.20 2.72 -4.61
CA ALA A 6 15.82 2.74 -5.11
C ALA A 6 15.83 3.20 -6.57
N ARG A 7 14.92 2.66 -7.38
CA ARG A 7 14.81 3.03 -8.80
C ARG A 7 13.37 3.34 -9.14
N GLN A 8 13.19 4.43 -9.87
CA GLN A 8 11.92 4.76 -10.49
C GLN A 8 11.91 4.20 -11.90
N PHE A 9 10.90 3.39 -12.20
CA PHE A 9 10.68 2.83 -13.52
C PHE A 9 9.54 3.58 -14.21
N GLN A 10 9.65 3.77 -15.52
CA GLN A 10 8.57 4.28 -16.37
C GLN A 10 8.35 3.32 -17.53
N TRP A 11 7.08 2.97 -17.78
CA TRP A 11 6.70 2.24 -18.98
C TRP A 11 6.83 3.13 -20.22
N LYS A 12 7.53 2.66 -21.25
CA LYS A 12 7.75 3.37 -22.53
C LYS A 12 6.97 2.81 -23.72
N GLY A 13 5.99 1.94 -23.45
CA GLY A 13 5.13 1.32 -24.46
C GLY A 13 5.45 -0.16 -24.69
N ASP A 14 6.71 -0.54 -24.65
CA ASP A 14 7.18 -1.93 -24.87
C ASP A 14 8.14 -2.44 -23.78
N HIS A 15 8.70 -1.55 -22.96
CA HIS A 15 9.57 -1.91 -21.84
C HIS A 15 9.50 -0.90 -20.70
N TYR A 16 10.01 -1.30 -19.53
CA TYR A 16 10.27 -0.40 -18.41
C TYR A 16 11.69 0.14 -18.48
N GLU A 17 11.83 1.47 -18.42
CA GLU A 17 13.12 2.14 -18.29
C GLU A 17 13.31 2.69 -16.89
N VAL A 18 14.54 2.59 -16.37
CA VAL A 18 14.93 3.31 -15.15
C VAL A 18 15.07 4.78 -15.51
N VAL A 19 14.12 5.61 -15.09
CA VAL A 19 14.16 7.06 -15.31
C VAL A 19 14.89 7.79 -14.19
N ARG A 20 15.04 7.15 -13.03
CA ARG A 20 15.80 7.69 -11.90
C ARG A 20 16.34 6.60 -11.00
N GLN A 21 17.52 6.84 -10.43
CA GLN A 21 18.10 6.02 -9.37
C GLN A 21 18.42 6.90 -8.17
N PHE A 22 18.02 6.43 -6.98
CA PHE A 22 18.31 7.02 -5.70
C PHE A 22 19.36 6.18 -4.99
N ASN A 23 20.46 6.82 -4.64
CA ASN A 23 21.53 6.22 -3.85
C ASN A 23 21.50 6.91 -2.48
N PRO A 24 21.04 6.25 -1.42
CA PRO A 24 21.15 6.77 -0.07
C PRO A 24 22.62 7.05 0.28
N GLU A 25 22.86 8.16 0.95
CA GLU A 25 24.20 8.49 1.46
C GLU A 25 24.66 7.48 2.52
N ASN A 26 23.69 6.93 3.26
CA ASN A 26 23.93 5.89 4.25
C ASN A 26 24.06 4.52 3.53
N PRO A 27 25.24 3.88 3.54
CA PRO A 27 25.44 2.58 2.93
C PRO A 27 24.66 1.46 3.64
N ARG A 28 24.09 1.74 4.82
CA ARG A 28 23.19 0.87 5.57
C ARG A 28 21.74 1.35 5.53
N ALA A 29 21.35 2.23 4.61
CA ALA A 29 19.96 2.63 4.51
C ALA A 29 19.03 1.42 4.30
N ASP A 30 17.80 1.56 4.75
CA ASP A 30 16.76 0.56 4.65
C ASP A 30 15.47 1.24 4.20
N LEU A 31 15.31 1.32 2.88
CA LEU A 31 14.23 2.05 2.22
C LEU A 31 12.99 1.16 2.18
N ILE A 32 12.03 1.43 3.04
CA ILE A 32 10.91 0.50 3.27
C ILE A 32 9.54 1.02 2.82
N ALA A 33 9.42 2.32 2.57
CA ALA A 33 8.18 2.92 2.12
C ALA A 33 8.46 4.12 1.21
N ALA A 34 7.60 4.36 0.22
CA ALA A 34 7.73 5.46 -0.71
C ALA A 34 6.36 5.92 -1.21
N THR A 35 6.22 7.20 -1.50
CA THR A 35 4.99 7.75 -2.08
C THR A 35 5.28 8.93 -2.99
N ARG A 36 4.42 9.17 -3.98
CA ARG A 36 4.50 10.41 -4.76
C ARG A 36 3.94 11.56 -3.93
N TYR A 37 4.51 12.75 -4.11
CA TYR A 37 3.94 13.97 -3.59
C TYR A 37 3.64 14.97 -4.70
N ALA A 38 2.62 15.78 -4.47
CA ALA A 38 2.55 17.11 -5.04
C ALA A 38 2.00 18.09 -4.00
N LEU A 39 2.80 19.09 -3.66
CA LEU A 39 2.53 20.02 -2.57
C LEU A 39 1.73 21.23 -3.06
N LEU A 40 1.20 22.02 -2.12
CA LEU A 40 0.42 23.22 -2.42
C LEU A 40 1.19 24.33 -3.13
N ASP A 41 2.51 24.37 -2.98
CA ASP A 41 3.38 25.29 -3.71
C ASP A 41 3.60 24.89 -5.18
N GLY A 42 3.00 23.77 -5.61
CA GLY A 42 3.12 23.22 -6.96
C GLY A 42 4.31 22.27 -7.13
N SER A 43 5.17 22.11 -6.12
CA SER A 43 6.27 21.16 -6.21
C SER A 43 5.78 19.72 -6.26
N THR A 44 6.47 18.88 -7.02
CA THR A 44 6.11 17.48 -7.24
C THR A 44 7.33 16.58 -7.10
N GLY A 45 7.12 15.32 -6.75
CA GLY A 45 8.23 14.39 -6.57
C GLY A 45 7.86 13.11 -5.84
N SER A 46 8.85 12.54 -5.16
CA SER A 46 8.71 11.33 -4.35
C SER A 46 9.29 11.53 -2.95
N PHE A 47 8.58 11.01 -1.95
CA PHE A 47 9.11 10.75 -0.62
C PHE A 47 9.54 9.29 -0.51
N ILE A 48 10.63 9.03 0.21
CA ILE A 48 11.13 7.70 0.55
C ILE A 48 11.56 7.71 2.03
N TYR A 49 11.10 6.73 2.80
CA TYR A 49 11.47 6.61 4.21
C TYR A 49 12.60 5.59 4.40
N ASP A 50 13.69 6.02 5.06
CA ASP A 50 14.79 5.16 5.50
C ASP A 50 14.62 4.81 6.98
N ARG A 51 14.27 3.55 7.26
CA ARG A 51 14.03 3.06 8.63
C ARG A 51 15.23 3.19 9.53
N ASN A 52 16.42 2.92 9.00
CA ASN A 52 17.64 2.85 9.81
C ASN A 52 18.09 4.24 10.30
N SER A 53 17.78 5.29 9.54
CA SER A 53 18.05 6.68 9.94
C SER A 53 16.84 7.40 10.53
N GLY A 54 15.62 6.90 10.31
CA GLY A 54 14.39 7.62 10.65
C GLY A 54 14.18 8.85 9.77
N ASP A 55 14.81 8.89 8.59
CA ASP A 55 14.76 10.05 7.70
C ASP A 55 13.72 9.85 6.59
N LEU A 56 12.88 10.86 6.40
CA LEU A 56 12.06 11.03 5.22
C LEU A 56 12.84 11.82 4.18
N ILE A 57 13.21 11.15 3.11
CA ILE A 57 13.99 11.72 2.02
C ILE A 57 13.02 12.15 0.92
N HIS A 58 13.16 13.37 0.41
CA HIS A 58 12.31 13.87 -0.67
C HIS A 58 13.13 14.17 -1.92
N PHE A 59 12.57 13.86 -3.08
CA PHE A 59 13.19 14.08 -4.38
C PHE A 59 12.21 14.79 -5.30
N SER A 60 12.59 15.99 -5.76
CA SER A 60 11.78 16.75 -6.73
C SER A 60 11.83 16.11 -8.10
N ASP A 61 10.69 16.04 -8.79
CA ASP A 61 10.62 15.67 -10.22
C ASP A 61 11.33 16.71 -11.10
N GLU A 62 11.29 17.98 -10.71
CA GLU A 62 11.96 19.06 -11.42
C GLU A 62 13.39 19.25 -10.90
N GLY A 63 14.36 19.13 -11.81
CA GLY A 63 15.77 19.33 -11.51
C GLY A 63 16.38 18.20 -10.66
N ASN A 64 17.28 18.58 -9.76
CA ASN A 64 17.87 17.65 -8.79
C ASN A 64 17.84 18.13 -7.31
N PRO A 65 16.90 18.99 -6.86
CA PRO A 65 16.79 19.27 -5.44
C PRO A 65 16.24 18.04 -4.71
N TRP A 66 16.98 17.63 -3.70
CA TRP A 66 16.57 16.62 -2.74
C TRP A 66 16.90 17.12 -1.33
N GLY A 67 16.22 16.57 -0.33
CA GLY A 67 16.45 16.90 1.06
C GLY A 67 15.97 15.79 1.96
N LYS A 68 16.20 15.96 3.27
CA LYS A 68 15.81 15.00 4.28
C LYS A 68 15.17 15.69 5.48
N ILE A 69 14.15 15.04 6.02
CA ILE A 69 13.46 15.45 7.23
C ILE A 69 13.61 14.29 8.20
N HIS A 70 14.35 14.50 9.29
CA HIS A 70 14.41 13.52 10.35
C HIS A 70 13.08 13.48 11.08
N ILE A 71 12.53 12.28 11.29
CA ILE A 71 11.31 12.07 12.05
C ILE A 71 11.73 11.57 13.44
N PRO A 72 11.65 12.42 14.48
CA PRO A 72 11.99 12.00 15.83
C PRO A 72 11.10 10.84 16.27
N ASP A 73 11.69 9.85 16.92
CA ASP A 73 10.98 8.69 17.49
C ASP A 73 10.12 7.93 16.47
N ALA A 74 10.50 7.96 15.18
CA ALA A 74 9.77 7.28 14.13
C ALA A 74 9.65 5.77 14.40
N ASP A 75 8.42 5.26 14.28
CA ASP A 75 8.14 3.86 14.53
C ASP A 75 8.91 2.98 13.51
N GLN A 76 9.61 1.96 14.01
CA GLN A 76 10.42 1.06 13.20
C GLN A 76 9.57 0.08 12.36
N THR A 77 8.26 0.13 12.54
CA THR A 77 7.26 -0.70 11.88
C THR A 77 6.44 0.06 10.83
N ILE A 78 6.81 1.31 10.51
CA ILE A 78 6.29 2.00 9.34
C ILE A 78 6.44 1.09 8.12
N PHE A 79 5.38 0.89 7.35
CA PHE A 79 5.41 0.04 6.16
C PHE A 79 4.88 0.74 4.91
N ASP A 80 4.24 1.90 5.04
CA ASP A 80 3.75 2.65 3.88
C ASP A 80 3.65 4.16 4.16
N LEU A 81 3.62 4.95 3.08
CA LEU A 81 3.49 6.40 3.07
C LEU A 81 2.35 6.81 2.15
N VAL A 82 1.47 7.70 2.61
CA VAL A 82 0.35 8.19 1.80
C VAL A 82 0.29 9.71 1.88
N GLN A 83 0.39 10.40 0.75
CA GLN A 83 0.07 11.82 0.70
C GLN A 83 -1.45 12.03 0.69
N LEU A 84 -1.99 12.70 1.70
CA LEU A 84 -3.36 13.18 1.68
C LEU A 84 -3.44 14.56 1.04
N ARG A 85 -4.27 14.70 0.00
CA ARG A 85 -4.53 15.97 -0.64
C ARG A 85 -5.48 16.80 0.22
N ASN A 86 -5.04 17.98 0.62
CA ASN A 86 -5.87 18.95 1.33
C ASN A 86 -5.76 20.31 0.62
N GLN A 87 -6.81 21.11 0.68
CA GLN A 87 -6.88 22.41 -0.01
C GLN A 87 -5.97 23.46 0.64
N THR A 88 -5.62 23.31 1.92
CA THR A 88 -4.97 24.36 2.72
C THR A 88 -3.68 23.92 3.41
N ARG A 89 -3.33 22.64 3.35
CA ARG A 89 -2.07 22.11 3.87
C ARG A 89 -1.58 20.89 3.10
N ASP A 90 -0.29 20.63 3.23
CA ASP A 90 0.30 19.35 2.85
C ASP A 90 0.23 18.38 4.02
N THR A 91 -0.15 17.14 3.75
CA THR A 91 -0.26 16.08 4.77
C THR A 91 0.32 14.79 4.23
N LEU A 92 1.27 14.23 4.95
CA LEU A 92 1.80 12.90 4.72
C LEU A 92 1.40 12.01 5.90
N ILE A 93 0.80 10.87 5.60
CA ILE A 93 0.48 9.83 6.57
C ILE A 93 1.55 8.75 6.48
N LEU A 94 2.02 8.32 7.63
CA LEU A 94 2.92 7.20 7.80
C LEU A 94 2.09 6.07 8.42
N LEU A 95 1.99 4.96 7.70
CA LEU A 95 1.27 3.77 8.15
C LEU A 95 2.27 2.89 8.88
N ASP A 96 2.02 2.60 10.17
CA ASP A 96 2.82 1.68 10.97
C ASP A 96 1.94 0.57 11.56
N ARG A 97 2.54 -0.44 12.21
CA ARG A 97 1.78 -1.61 12.70
C ARG A 97 0.84 -1.29 13.85
N THR A 98 0.98 -0.13 14.49
CA THR A 98 0.22 0.27 15.67
C THR A 98 -0.79 1.38 15.37
N GLY A 99 -0.64 2.06 14.24
CA GLY A 99 -1.58 3.09 13.80
C GLY A 99 -1.05 3.99 12.67
N LEU A 100 -1.43 5.26 12.78
CA LEU A 100 -1.19 6.30 11.79
C LEU A 100 -0.41 7.44 12.44
N ASN A 101 0.69 7.84 11.80
CA ASN A 101 1.46 9.03 12.15
C ASN A 101 1.33 10.08 11.04
N GLU A 102 1.39 11.36 11.40
CA GLU A 102 1.17 12.45 10.45
C GLU A 102 2.32 13.45 10.43
N ILE A 103 2.70 13.86 9.23
CA ILE A 103 3.56 15.02 8.99
C ILE A 103 2.72 16.05 8.26
N THR A 104 2.49 17.20 8.90
CA THR A 104 1.68 18.28 8.35
C THR A 104 2.47 19.58 8.22
N SER A 105 2.18 20.35 7.17
CA SER A 105 2.54 21.77 7.14
C SER A 105 1.56 22.54 8.05
N GLY A 106 2.05 23.22 9.09
CA GLY A 106 1.23 24.18 9.87
C GLY A 106 0.50 23.63 11.12
N GLY A 107 0.89 22.47 11.65
CA GLY A 107 0.73 22.14 13.07
C GLY A 107 -0.66 21.75 13.59
N THR A 108 -1.69 21.69 12.77
CA THR A 108 -2.98 21.10 13.19
C THR A 108 -2.95 19.60 12.91
N ARG A 109 -3.01 18.77 13.95
CA ARG A 109 -3.08 17.31 13.83
C ARG A 109 -4.48 16.91 13.36
N LEU A 110 -4.60 16.02 12.36
CA LEU A 110 -5.89 15.37 12.10
C LEU A 110 -6.12 14.31 13.17
N GLU A 111 -7.37 14.19 13.60
CA GLU A 111 -7.79 13.08 14.43
C GLU A 111 -8.39 12.03 13.50
N ALA A 112 -7.79 10.83 13.47
CA ALA A 112 -8.38 9.70 12.80
C ALA A 112 -9.65 9.30 13.56
N VAL A 113 -10.81 9.55 12.95
CA VAL A 113 -12.10 9.15 13.48
C VAL A 113 -12.49 7.84 12.80
N ALA A 114 -12.72 6.79 13.58
CA ALA A 114 -13.30 5.56 13.07
C ALA A 114 -14.69 5.86 12.50
N CYS A 115 -14.80 5.83 11.17
CA CYS A 115 -16.05 6.13 10.45
C CYS A 115 -16.90 4.89 10.18
N ALA A 116 -16.32 3.70 10.32
CA ALA A 116 -16.94 2.40 10.11
C ALA A 116 -16.09 1.33 10.80
N GLU A 117 -16.71 0.21 11.15
CA GLU A 117 -16.03 -0.98 11.64
C GLU A 117 -16.43 -2.16 10.77
N TYR A 118 -15.50 -3.08 10.54
CA TYR A 118 -15.75 -4.35 9.87
C TYR A 118 -15.43 -5.49 10.83
N ILE A 119 -16.35 -6.43 10.96
CA ILE A 119 -16.15 -7.66 11.73
C ILE A 119 -16.18 -8.81 10.74
N SER A 120 -15.06 -9.50 10.61
CA SER A 120 -14.96 -10.69 9.77
C SER A 120 -15.94 -11.77 10.25
N PRO A 121 -16.65 -12.44 9.32
CA PRO A 121 -17.53 -13.56 9.65
C PRO A 121 -16.76 -14.87 9.90
N SER A 122 -15.45 -14.91 9.63
CA SER A 122 -14.62 -16.10 9.74
C SER A 122 -14.29 -16.44 11.21
N GLU A 123 -13.98 -17.70 11.49
CA GLU A 123 -13.56 -18.13 12.83
C GLU A 123 -12.08 -17.80 13.04
N ASN A 124 -11.74 -17.13 14.15
CA ASN A 124 -10.37 -16.72 14.51
C ASN A 124 -9.58 -16.06 13.35
N PRO A 125 -10.13 -15.01 12.72
CA PRO A 125 -9.54 -14.42 11.53
C PRO A 125 -8.20 -13.73 11.84
N LEU A 126 -7.28 -13.80 10.88
CA LEU A 126 -6.05 -13.00 10.89
C LEU A 126 -6.05 -12.03 9.71
N MET A 127 -6.66 -10.85 9.88
CA MET A 127 -6.64 -9.81 8.84
C MET A 127 -5.22 -9.24 8.70
N ALA A 128 -4.44 -9.81 7.79
CA ALA A 128 -3.01 -9.49 7.65
C ALA A 128 -2.80 -8.13 6.98
N TYR A 129 -3.61 -7.81 5.97
CA TYR A 129 -3.63 -6.51 5.32
C TYR A 129 -4.94 -6.32 4.55
N ALA A 130 -5.19 -5.07 4.14
CA ALA A 130 -6.35 -4.65 3.35
C ALA A 130 -5.90 -3.84 2.13
N LYS A 131 -6.65 -3.95 1.03
CA LYS A 131 -6.43 -3.22 -0.22
C LYS A 131 -7.72 -2.57 -0.68
N HIS A 132 -7.62 -1.34 -1.16
CA HIS A 132 -8.71 -0.72 -1.92
C HIS A 132 -8.83 -1.43 -3.27
N VAL A 133 -10.05 -1.81 -3.64
CA VAL A 133 -10.34 -2.48 -4.91
C VAL A 133 -11.57 -1.89 -5.57
N GLU A 134 -11.62 -1.91 -6.89
CA GLU A 134 -12.78 -1.50 -7.69
C GLU A 134 -13.34 -2.74 -8.39
N LEU A 135 -14.50 -3.23 -7.94
CA LEU A 135 -15.07 -4.52 -8.37
C LEU A 135 -16.50 -4.37 -8.90
N GLY A 136 -16.91 -5.30 -9.76
CA GLY A 136 -18.29 -5.41 -10.27
C GLY A 136 -18.63 -4.43 -11.40
N SER A 137 -19.91 -4.39 -11.80
CA SER A 137 -20.41 -3.58 -12.92
C SER A 137 -21.56 -2.65 -12.49
N PRO A 138 -21.39 -1.31 -12.53
CA PRO A 138 -20.13 -0.59 -12.77
C PRO A 138 -19.11 -0.83 -11.63
N PRO A 139 -17.80 -0.57 -11.86
CA PRO A 139 -16.79 -0.73 -10.81
C PRO A 139 -17.13 0.09 -9.57
N GLN A 140 -17.18 -0.58 -8.42
CA GLN A 140 -17.47 0.01 -7.13
C GLN A 140 -16.27 -0.11 -6.20
N ALA A 141 -15.94 0.99 -5.52
CA ALA A 141 -14.92 1.02 -4.49
C ALA A 141 -15.31 0.11 -3.31
N MET A 142 -14.45 -0.85 -3.00
CA MET A 142 -14.57 -1.82 -1.91
C MET A 142 -13.20 -1.99 -1.23
N VAL A 143 -13.18 -2.81 -0.18
CA VAL A 143 -11.96 -3.18 0.54
C VAL A 143 -11.83 -4.70 0.50
N ALA A 144 -10.72 -5.19 -0.05
CA ALA A 144 -10.33 -6.59 0.01
C ALA A 144 -9.38 -6.80 1.20
N MET A 145 -9.67 -7.76 2.06
CA MET A 145 -8.85 -8.12 3.22
C MET A 145 -8.35 -9.54 3.06
N VAL A 146 -7.07 -9.75 3.37
CA VAL A 146 -6.46 -11.08 3.32
C VAL A 146 -6.44 -11.70 4.71
N ASP A 147 -6.99 -12.91 4.80
CA ASP A 147 -6.96 -13.75 5.98
C ASP A 147 -6.12 -15.01 5.73
N PRO A 148 -4.81 -14.99 6.04
CA PRO A 148 -3.95 -16.14 5.85
C PRO A 148 -4.29 -17.30 6.77
N ALA A 149 -4.91 -17.04 7.94
CA ALA A 149 -5.27 -18.10 8.87
C ALA A 149 -6.39 -18.99 8.30
N ASN A 150 -7.33 -18.39 7.58
CA ASN A 150 -8.43 -19.07 6.92
C ASN A 150 -8.21 -19.30 5.41
N ARG A 151 -7.10 -18.81 4.85
CA ARG A 151 -6.76 -18.86 3.41
C ARG A 151 -7.79 -18.14 2.53
N THR A 152 -8.43 -17.11 3.07
CA THR A 152 -9.53 -16.40 2.41
C THR A 152 -9.15 -14.98 2.00
N ILE A 153 -9.85 -14.48 0.98
CA ILE A 153 -10.02 -13.05 0.75
C ILE A 153 -11.44 -12.70 1.16
N GLU A 154 -11.57 -11.64 1.96
CA GLU A 154 -12.85 -11.07 2.36
C GLU A 154 -13.03 -9.72 1.68
N ILE A 155 -14.15 -9.53 0.98
CA ILE A 155 -14.53 -8.28 0.35
C ILE A 155 -15.56 -7.59 1.25
N ALA A 156 -15.26 -6.37 1.66
CA ALA A 156 -16.18 -5.50 2.36
C ALA A 156 -16.54 -4.28 1.50
N ARG A 157 -17.82 -3.94 1.49
CA ARG A 157 -18.35 -2.76 0.81
C ARG A 157 -18.90 -1.78 1.81
N ARG A 158 -18.79 -0.48 1.51
CA ARG A 158 -19.44 0.54 2.31
C ARG A 158 -20.93 0.63 1.99
N ASN A 159 -21.76 0.57 3.02
CA ASN A 159 -23.21 0.70 2.90
C ASN A 159 -23.75 1.58 4.03
N ASN A 160 -24.37 2.72 3.68
CA ASN A 160 -24.95 3.68 4.63
C ASN A 160 -24.02 4.12 5.78
N GLY A 161 -22.71 4.16 5.54
CA GLY A 161 -21.71 4.55 6.52
C GLY A 161 -20.94 3.37 7.12
N ASP A 162 -21.56 2.20 7.18
CA ASP A 162 -20.99 0.96 7.74
C ASP A 162 -20.22 0.16 6.68
N LEU A 163 -19.33 -0.74 7.12
CA LEU A 163 -18.73 -1.76 6.27
C LEU A 163 -19.50 -3.07 6.43
N ILE A 164 -20.02 -3.58 5.32
CA ILE A 164 -20.70 -4.87 5.27
C ILE A 164 -19.87 -5.88 4.51
N ASN A 165 -19.94 -7.15 4.90
CA ASN A 165 -19.37 -8.23 4.11
C ASN A 165 -20.15 -8.38 2.80
N GLU A 166 -19.43 -8.35 1.68
CA GLU A 166 -19.97 -8.57 0.34
C GLU A 166 -19.69 -10.01 -0.12
N LEU A 167 -18.46 -10.48 0.10
CA LEU A 167 -18.03 -11.82 -0.31
C LEU A 167 -16.90 -12.33 0.60
N VAL A 168 -16.86 -13.64 0.83
CA VAL A 168 -15.68 -14.34 1.38
C VAL A 168 -15.45 -15.59 0.54
N PHE A 169 -14.22 -15.81 0.12
CA PHE A 169 -13.86 -17.02 -0.62
C PHE A 169 -12.44 -17.49 -0.30
N GLU A 170 -12.26 -18.80 -0.31
CA GLU A 170 -10.95 -19.43 -0.13
C GLU A 170 -10.15 -19.34 -1.45
N VAL A 171 -8.88 -19.00 -1.34
CA VAL A 171 -8.00 -18.77 -2.49
C VAL A 171 -7.24 -20.04 -2.88
N PHE A 172 -6.91 -20.90 -1.92
CA PHE A 172 -6.19 -22.15 -2.15
C PHE A 172 -6.54 -23.20 -1.09
N LEU A 173 -6.64 -24.46 -1.52
CA LEU A 173 -7.13 -25.58 -0.69
C LEU A 173 -6.02 -26.37 0.02
N THR A 174 -4.81 -26.39 -0.52
CA THR A 174 -3.76 -27.31 -0.06
C THR A 174 -2.87 -26.71 1.02
N SER A 175 -2.71 -27.48 2.11
CA SER A 175 -1.82 -27.21 3.24
C SER A 175 -0.33 -27.31 2.91
N ASP A 176 0.04 -27.86 1.75
CA ASP A 176 1.44 -28.00 1.32
C ASP A 176 2.17 -26.65 1.19
N PHE A 177 1.41 -25.55 1.11
CA PHE A 177 1.93 -24.19 1.15
C PHE A 177 1.88 -23.56 2.55
N ALA A 178 1.04 -24.09 3.45
CA ALA A 178 0.94 -23.62 4.84
C ALA A 178 2.18 -24.01 5.68
N ASP A 179 2.90 -25.06 5.27
CA ASP A 179 4.10 -25.56 5.95
C ASP A 179 5.42 -25.02 5.35
N VAL A 180 5.36 -24.13 4.36
CA VAL A 180 6.56 -23.59 3.68
C VAL A 180 7.20 -22.46 4.49
N GLY A 181 7.65 -22.80 5.69
CA GLY A 181 8.66 -22.07 6.46
C GLY A 181 8.28 -20.66 6.92
N ARG A 182 8.74 -20.29 8.13
CA ARG A 182 8.66 -18.93 8.70
C ARG A 182 9.35 -17.82 7.86
N SER A 183 9.77 -18.11 6.63
CA SER A 183 10.50 -17.21 5.73
C SER A 183 9.71 -16.74 4.52
N ARG A 184 8.57 -17.34 4.18
CA ARG A 184 7.64 -16.77 3.17
C ARG A 184 6.59 -15.96 3.92
N GLY A 185 6.25 -14.78 3.39
CA GLY A 185 5.29 -13.85 4.00
C GLY A 185 3.87 -14.42 4.08
N THR A 186 2.92 -13.58 4.46
CA THR A 186 1.49 -13.92 4.45
C THR A 186 1.00 -14.12 3.01
N GLU A 187 0.13 -15.11 2.81
CA GLU A 187 -0.44 -15.45 1.51
C GLU A 187 -1.97 -15.33 1.54
N PRO A 188 -2.62 -14.77 0.50
CA PRO A 188 -2.05 -14.09 -0.68
C PRO A 188 -1.07 -12.96 -0.35
N HIS A 189 -0.07 -12.75 -1.22
CA HIS A 189 0.97 -11.74 -0.99
C HIS A 189 0.52 -10.34 -1.41
N ASP A 190 -0.24 -10.22 -2.48
CA ASP A 190 -0.73 -8.93 -2.95
C ASP A 190 -2.07 -9.08 -3.67
N LEU A 191 -2.84 -7.99 -3.67
CA LEU A 191 -4.12 -7.86 -4.36
C LEU A 191 -4.16 -6.56 -5.15
N GLU A 192 -4.68 -6.63 -6.37
CA GLU A 192 -4.97 -5.48 -7.22
C GLU A 192 -6.30 -5.68 -7.95
N SER A 193 -6.88 -4.61 -8.47
CA SER A 193 -8.15 -4.66 -9.20
C SER A 193 -8.18 -3.74 -10.41
N GLY A 194 -9.02 -4.07 -11.38
CA GLY A 194 -9.28 -3.23 -12.55
C GLY A 194 -10.02 -4.01 -13.63
N ASP A 195 -10.43 -3.34 -14.69
CA ASP A 195 -11.01 -3.99 -15.88
C ASP A 195 -9.87 -4.57 -16.74
N ILE A 196 -9.59 -5.86 -16.57
CA ILE A 196 -8.43 -6.53 -17.18
C ILE A 196 -8.79 -7.11 -18.54
N ASN A 197 -10.05 -7.49 -18.72
CA ASN A 197 -10.55 -8.11 -19.94
C ASN A 197 -11.20 -7.10 -20.92
N GLY A 198 -11.43 -5.85 -20.48
CA GLY A 198 -11.99 -4.76 -21.27
C GLY A 198 -13.52 -4.77 -21.38
N ASP A 199 -14.23 -5.45 -20.47
CA ASP A 199 -15.69 -5.56 -20.49
C ASP A 199 -16.42 -4.47 -19.68
N GLY A 200 -15.66 -3.61 -18.99
CA GLY A 200 -16.18 -2.54 -18.15
C GLY A 200 -16.57 -2.97 -16.73
N THR A 201 -16.27 -4.20 -16.34
CA THR A 201 -16.46 -4.77 -15.00
C THR A 201 -15.13 -4.78 -14.25
N GLY A 202 -15.17 -4.46 -12.96
CA GLY A 202 -13.97 -4.54 -12.12
C GLY A 202 -13.62 -5.99 -11.76
N ASP A 203 -12.41 -6.42 -12.14
CA ASP A 203 -11.82 -7.72 -11.83
C ASP A 203 -10.90 -7.65 -10.59
N LEU A 204 -10.61 -8.80 -9.99
CA LEU A 204 -9.63 -8.94 -8.91
C LEU A 204 -8.45 -9.80 -9.36
N VAL A 205 -7.24 -9.36 -9.04
CA VAL A 205 -5.99 -10.10 -9.21
C VAL A 205 -5.39 -10.40 -7.86
N ALA A 206 -5.01 -11.65 -7.64
CA ALA A 206 -4.25 -12.06 -6.47
C ALA A 206 -2.91 -12.65 -6.88
N LEU A 207 -1.83 -12.16 -6.26
CA LEU A 207 -0.53 -12.82 -6.30
C LEU A 207 -0.45 -13.79 -5.12
N VAL A 208 -0.42 -15.08 -5.43
CA VAL A 208 -0.49 -16.16 -4.45
C VAL A 208 0.65 -17.13 -4.73
N HIS A 209 1.60 -17.24 -3.80
CA HIS A 209 2.82 -18.02 -3.97
C HIS A 209 3.61 -17.60 -5.23
N ASP A 210 3.58 -18.44 -6.27
CA ASP A 210 4.20 -18.23 -7.57
C ASP A 210 3.18 -18.06 -8.69
N LYS A 211 1.91 -17.79 -8.33
CA LYS A 211 0.78 -17.75 -9.26
C LYS A 211 0.11 -16.39 -9.25
N LEU A 212 -0.31 -15.99 -10.43
CA LEU A 212 -1.25 -14.91 -10.61
C LEU A 212 -2.64 -15.53 -10.81
N LEU A 213 -3.56 -15.25 -9.90
CA LEU A 213 -4.95 -15.64 -10.01
C LEU A 213 -5.75 -14.43 -10.45
N ILE A 214 -6.61 -14.60 -11.46
CA ILE A 214 -7.48 -13.55 -11.98
C ILE A 214 -8.92 -14.01 -11.78
N TYR A 215 -9.67 -13.27 -10.98
CA TYR A 215 -11.10 -13.44 -10.77
C TYR A 215 -11.80 -12.38 -11.61
N LEU A 216 -12.37 -12.82 -12.73
CA LEU A 216 -13.17 -11.94 -13.57
C LEU A 216 -14.45 -11.57 -12.83
N GLY A 217 -14.81 -10.29 -12.89
CA GLY A 217 -16.12 -9.85 -12.43
C GLY A 217 -17.23 -10.49 -13.26
N GLU A 218 -18.40 -10.68 -12.64
CA GLU A 218 -19.64 -11.07 -13.31
C GLU A 218 -20.61 -9.88 -13.42
#